data_AF-A0A1Z7YLK0-F1
#
_entry.id   AF-A0A1Z7YLK0-F1
#
_cell.length_a   1.000
_cell.length_b   1.000
_cell.length_c   1.000
_cell.angle_alpha   90.00
_cell.angle_beta   90.00
_cell.angle_gamma   90.00
#
_symmetry.space_group_name_H-M   'P 1'
#
loop_
_entity.id
_entity.type
_entity.pdbx_description
1 polymer ?
#
loop_
_entity_poly.entity_id
_entity_poly.type
_entity_poly.pdbx_seq_one_letter_code
_entity_poly.pdbx_strand_id
1 'polypeptide(L)'
;MELQARAQQLESYLDTDPTNINIISDVVDIYLQIGPLEKALALLSQGLEEKPNDARLLFQRGTLHIAEAQYLPAIEILQSLLDSGIDNNGVRYNLALSLSMTGEMQKALSTLGNLTGTSVQRFFAANLLEVRLKHHVGKLDEASTLALDLLETEPNNGDLNGVISLLFLDLNDKDQALFFAKKSQEITPNNTESLSVFGYLALEDFEINKAKENFQKVLTIQPKDGRAWLGMGLAALLDKKVDIGEEHLITATHFMPNHLGTWNALAWLRIMRNDISGAKDALNTAMEKDRTFAENHGSLAVIQILENQNKEAERSIKVALRLDPMSVSAHFAQTLLLSSKNEQRLISERMEDLMNRPIGGGQSMLKGLQKYASRNEIKK
;
A
#
# COMPACT_ATOMS: atom_id res chain seq x y z
N MET A 1 15.01 -30.65 -9.11
CA MET A 1 15.70 -31.60 -10.02
C MET A 1 14.72 -32.38 -10.89
N GLU A 2 13.62 -32.92 -10.35
CA GLU A 2 12.63 -33.69 -11.13
C GLU A 2 11.92 -32.85 -12.22
N LEU A 3 11.39 -31.68 -11.89
CA LEU A 3 10.73 -30.79 -12.87
C LEU A 3 11.66 -30.36 -14.01
N GLN A 4 12.93 -30.10 -13.71
CA GLN A 4 13.90 -29.69 -14.72
C GLN A 4 14.22 -30.83 -15.70
N ALA A 5 14.36 -32.06 -15.20
CA ALA A 5 14.52 -33.24 -16.05
C ALA A 5 13.25 -33.49 -16.90
N ARG A 6 12.07 -33.27 -16.31
CA ARG A 6 10.79 -33.39 -17.04
C ARG A 6 10.66 -32.35 -18.16
N ALA A 7 11.04 -31.10 -17.91
CA ALA A 7 11.05 -30.06 -18.94
C ALA A 7 12.00 -30.43 -20.10
N GLN A 8 13.22 -30.89 -19.80
CA GLN A 8 14.18 -31.33 -20.82
C GLN A 8 13.67 -32.52 -21.63
N GLN A 9 13.01 -33.49 -20.98
CA GLN A 9 12.39 -34.61 -21.67
C GLN A 9 11.29 -34.14 -22.63
N LEU A 10 10.41 -33.25 -22.18
CA LEU A 10 9.34 -32.71 -23.01
C LEU A 10 9.89 -31.86 -24.17
N GLU A 11 10.93 -31.05 -23.93
CA GLU A 11 11.61 -30.27 -24.97
C GLU A 11 12.18 -31.17 -26.08
N SER A 12 12.75 -32.33 -25.75
CA SER A 12 13.28 -33.25 -26.77
C SER A 12 12.21 -33.77 -27.74
N TYR A 13 10.94 -33.76 -27.36
CA TYR A 13 9.85 -34.10 -28.28
C TYR A 13 9.57 -32.97 -29.30
N LEU A 14 9.94 -31.73 -28.96
CA LEU A 14 9.85 -30.59 -29.87
C LEU A 14 10.90 -30.64 -30.99
N ASP A 15 11.99 -31.43 -30.85
CA ASP A 15 12.93 -31.68 -31.95
C ASP A 15 12.24 -32.40 -33.13
N THR A 16 11.21 -33.19 -32.83
CA THR A 16 10.43 -33.95 -33.82
C THR A 16 9.15 -33.25 -34.25
N ASP A 17 8.53 -32.46 -33.38
CA ASP A 17 7.31 -31.68 -33.65
C ASP A 17 7.44 -30.29 -33.00
N PRO A 18 8.19 -29.36 -33.63
CA PRO A 18 8.49 -28.07 -33.04
C PRO A 18 7.25 -27.22 -32.76
N THR A 19 6.17 -27.44 -33.50
CA THR A 19 4.95 -26.63 -33.44
C THR A 19 3.88 -27.22 -32.50
N ASN A 20 4.22 -28.26 -31.72
CA ASN A 20 3.26 -28.90 -30.84
C ASN A 20 2.88 -28.01 -29.64
N ILE A 21 1.77 -27.30 -29.77
CA ILE A 21 1.32 -26.33 -28.76
C ILE A 21 1.04 -26.96 -27.39
N ASN A 22 0.62 -28.23 -27.34
CA ASN A 22 0.39 -28.89 -26.05
C ASN A 22 1.71 -29.12 -25.31
N ILE A 23 2.75 -29.59 -26.02
CA ILE A 23 4.08 -29.80 -25.45
C ILE A 23 4.72 -28.46 -25.09
N ILE A 24 4.65 -27.47 -25.98
CA ILE A 24 5.09 -26.08 -25.71
C ILE A 24 4.46 -25.59 -24.41
N SER A 25 3.13 -25.70 -24.30
CA SER A 25 2.39 -25.21 -23.14
C SER A 25 2.77 -25.94 -21.85
N ASP A 26 2.92 -27.27 -21.89
CA ASP A 26 3.33 -28.05 -20.72
C ASP A 26 4.77 -27.74 -20.28
N VAL A 27 5.70 -27.50 -21.22
CA VAL A 27 7.07 -27.07 -20.90
C VAL A 27 7.07 -25.66 -20.31
N VAL A 28 6.28 -24.75 -20.86
CA VAL A 28 6.13 -23.37 -20.37
C VAL A 28 5.60 -23.37 -18.94
N ASP A 29 4.59 -24.18 -18.61
CA ASP A 29 4.08 -24.31 -17.22
C ASP A 29 5.20 -24.70 -16.25
N ILE A 30 6.05 -25.65 -16.65
CA ILE A 30 7.20 -26.05 -15.83
C ILE A 30 8.22 -24.91 -15.71
N TYR A 31 8.54 -24.21 -16.80
CA TYR A 31 9.48 -23.09 -16.78
C TYR A 31 9.00 -21.89 -15.97
N LEU A 32 7.71 -21.60 -15.98
CA LEU A 32 7.13 -20.59 -15.07
C LEU A 32 7.28 -21.02 -13.60
N GLN A 33 7.23 -22.32 -13.29
CA GLN A 33 7.40 -22.82 -11.94
C GLN A 33 8.87 -22.85 -11.48
N ILE A 34 9.81 -23.22 -12.35
CA ILE A 34 11.23 -23.37 -11.99
C ILE A 34 12.08 -22.12 -12.27
N GLY A 35 11.54 -21.09 -12.93
CA GLY A 35 12.15 -19.77 -13.09
C GLY A 35 12.98 -19.44 -14.35
N PRO A 36 13.33 -20.33 -15.31
CA PRO A 36 13.99 -19.95 -16.56
C PRO A 36 13.01 -19.24 -17.52
N LEU A 37 12.65 -18.00 -17.19
CA LEU A 37 11.63 -17.17 -17.85
C LEU A 37 11.96 -16.91 -19.34
N GLU A 38 13.23 -16.71 -19.68
CA GLU A 38 13.69 -16.53 -21.07
C GLU A 38 13.34 -17.71 -21.98
N LYS A 39 13.44 -18.94 -21.45
CA LYS A 39 13.06 -20.13 -22.20
C LYS A 39 11.55 -20.24 -22.38
N ALA A 40 10.80 -19.88 -21.34
CA ALA A 40 9.34 -19.81 -21.42
C ALA A 40 8.91 -18.79 -22.49
N LEU A 41 9.56 -17.62 -22.55
CA LEU A 41 9.29 -16.58 -23.54
C LEU A 41 9.54 -17.08 -24.98
N ALA A 42 10.66 -17.76 -25.22
CA ALA A 42 11.01 -18.29 -26.53
C ALA A 42 9.96 -19.29 -27.03
N LEU A 43 9.59 -20.26 -26.18
CA LEU A 43 8.58 -21.27 -26.50
C LEU A 43 7.18 -20.66 -26.69
N LEU A 44 6.80 -19.67 -25.86
CA LEU A 44 5.54 -18.94 -26.02
C LEU A 44 5.50 -18.15 -27.34
N SER A 45 6.61 -17.53 -27.72
CA SER A 45 6.71 -16.78 -28.97
C SER A 45 6.53 -17.70 -30.17
N GLN A 46 7.19 -18.86 -30.16
CA GLN A 46 7.03 -19.90 -31.17
C GLN A 46 5.60 -20.43 -31.26
N GLY A 47 4.98 -20.77 -30.12
CA GLY A 47 3.62 -21.29 -30.11
C GLY A 47 2.57 -20.26 -30.56
N LEU A 48 2.76 -18.99 -30.22
CA LEU A 48 1.87 -17.89 -30.63
C LEU A 48 2.10 -17.43 -32.08
N GLU A 49 3.26 -17.69 -32.68
CA GLU A 49 3.45 -17.51 -34.13
C GLU A 49 2.57 -18.48 -34.92
N GLU A 50 2.49 -19.73 -34.48
CA GLU A 50 1.64 -20.77 -35.09
C GLU A 50 0.15 -20.58 -34.79
N LYS A 51 -0.21 -20.25 -33.55
CA LYS A 51 -1.58 -19.94 -33.15
C LYS A 51 -1.67 -18.65 -32.32
N PRO A 52 -1.80 -17.48 -32.99
CA PRO A 52 -1.82 -16.18 -32.32
C PRO A 52 -2.92 -15.98 -31.28
N ASN A 53 -4.03 -16.71 -31.42
CA ASN A 53 -5.21 -16.59 -30.55
C ASN A 53 -5.41 -17.81 -29.64
N ASP A 54 -4.37 -18.64 -29.42
CA ASP A 54 -4.48 -19.75 -28.47
C ASP A 54 -4.62 -19.23 -27.03
N ALA A 55 -5.78 -19.48 -26.42
CA ALA A 55 -6.12 -18.93 -25.12
C ALA A 55 -5.18 -19.41 -24.00
N ARG A 56 -4.69 -20.65 -24.06
CA ARG A 56 -3.79 -21.21 -23.04
C ARG A 56 -2.42 -20.55 -23.12
N LEU A 57 -1.86 -20.43 -24.34
CA LEU A 57 -0.59 -19.74 -24.54
C LEU A 57 -0.67 -18.25 -24.21
N LEU A 58 -1.76 -17.57 -24.56
CA LEU A 58 -1.97 -16.17 -24.18
C LEU A 58 -2.05 -16.01 -22.65
N PHE A 59 -2.78 -16.90 -21.95
CA PHE A 59 -2.83 -16.87 -20.49
C PHE A 59 -1.45 -17.10 -19.84
N GLN A 60 -0.67 -18.04 -20.38
CA GLN A 60 0.71 -18.29 -19.94
C GLN A 60 1.63 -17.10 -20.23
N ARG A 61 1.46 -16.40 -21.36
CA ARG A 61 2.19 -15.16 -21.65
C ARG A 61 1.83 -14.03 -20.69
N GLY A 62 0.54 -13.87 -20.35
CA GLY A 62 0.12 -12.97 -19.28
C GLY A 62 0.76 -13.32 -17.94
N THR A 63 0.83 -14.61 -17.60
CA THR A 63 1.47 -15.10 -16.37
C THR A 63 2.99 -14.87 -16.36
N LEU A 64 3.66 -15.06 -17.50
CA LEU A 64 5.08 -14.73 -17.67
C LEU A 64 5.35 -13.25 -17.43
N HIS A 65 4.54 -12.36 -18.03
CA HIS A 65 4.67 -10.92 -17.80
C HIS A 65 4.50 -10.57 -16.31
N ILE A 66 3.60 -11.22 -15.57
CA ILE A 66 3.48 -11.04 -14.13
C ILE A 66 4.77 -11.47 -13.41
N ALA A 67 5.34 -12.63 -13.77
CA ALA A 67 6.59 -13.13 -13.18
C ALA A 67 7.78 -12.18 -13.43
N GLU A 68 7.77 -11.45 -14.55
CA GLU A 68 8.76 -10.42 -14.89
C GLU A 68 8.39 -9.02 -14.34
N ALA A 69 7.33 -8.91 -13.54
CA ALA A 69 6.76 -7.66 -13.02
C ALA A 69 6.33 -6.65 -14.11
N GLN A 70 6.06 -7.14 -15.32
CA GLN A 70 5.53 -6.39 -16.46
C GLN A 70 3.98 -6.38 -16.44
N TYR A 71 3.41 -5.65 -15.48
CA TYR A 71 1.96 -5.70 -15.24
C TYR A 71 1.10 -5.10 -16.35
N LEU A 72 1.59 -4.07 -17.07
CA LEU A 72 0.82 -3.43 -18.16
C LEU A 72 0.60 -4.39 -19.36
N PRO A 73 1.64 -5.04 -19.92
CA PRO A 73 1.44 -6.09 -20.92
C PRO A 73 0.56 -7.26 -20.43
N ALA A 74 0.70 -7.65 -19.16
CA ALA A 74 -0.16 -8.69 -18.58
C ALA A 74 -1.63 -8.27 -18.59
N ILE A 75 -1.95 -7.02 -18.19
CA ILE A 75 -3.32 -6.47 -18.22
C ILE A 75 -3.90 -6.53 -19.64
N GLU A 76 -3.15 -6.09 -20.65
CA GLU A 76 -3.64 -6.08 -22.04
C GLU A 76 -4.03 -7.48 -22.52
N ILE A 77 -3.14 -8.47 -22.31
CA ILE A 77 -3.39 -9.85 -22.72
C ILE A 77 -4.55 -10.46 -21.94
N LEU A 78 -4.57 -10.31 -20.62
CA LEU A 78 -5.60 -10.92 -19.76
C LEU A 78 -6.98 -10.27 -19.99
N GLN A 79 -7.02 -8.97 -20.24
CA GLN A 79 -8.25 -8.28 -20.64
C GLN A 79 -8.76 -8.78 -22.00
N SER A 80 -7.86 -8.98 -22.98
CA SER A 80 -8.24 -9.53 -24.29
C SER A 80 -8.85 -10.95 -24.19
N LEU A 81 -8.38 -11.76 -23.23
CA LEU A 81 -8.95 -13.07 -22.95
C LEU A 81 -10.37 -12.96 -22.39
N LEU A 82 -10.62 -12.03 -21.46
CA LEU A 82 -11.98 -11.78 -20.96
C LEU A 82 -12.90 -11.27 -22.07
N ASP A 83 -12.42 -10.32 -22.89
CA ASP A 83 -13.21 -9.71 -23.97
C ASP A 83 -13.56 -10.72 -25.08
N SER A 84 -12.73 -11.75 -25.28
CA SER A 84 -12.98 -12.87 -26.19
C SER A 84 -13.85 -13.99 -25.57
N GLY A 85 -14.32 -13.82 -24.34
CA GLY A 85 -15.21 -14.76 -23.64
C GLY A 85 -14.48 -15.84 -22.84
N ILE A 86 -13.15 -15.80 -22.72
CA ILE A 86 -12.38 -16.71 -21.86
C ILE A 86 -12.39 -16.16 -20.43
N ASP A 87 -13.52 -16.38 -19.77
CA ASP A 87 -13.80 -15.88 -18.43
C ASP A 87 -13.69 -16.99 -17.38
N ASN A 88 -12.52 -17.11 -16.76
CA ASN A 88 -12.25 -18.10 -15.71
C ASN A 88 -11.48 -17.50 -14.53
N ASN A 89 -11.41 -18.27 -13.44
CA ASN A 89 -10.80 -17.84 -12.18
C ASN A 89 -9.34 -17.40 -12.32
N GLY A 90 -8.55 -18.11 -13.11
CA GLY A 90 -7.13 -17.79 -13.32
C GLY A 90 -6.95 -16.45 -14.03
N VAL A 91 -7.71 -16.23 -15.11
CA VAL A 91 -7.66 -14.98 -15.89
C VAL A 91 -8.07 -13.79 -15.03
N ARG A 92 -9.20 -13.88 -14.33
CA ARG A 92 -9.68 -12.83 -13.44
C ARG A 92 -8.73 -12.53 -12.29
N TYR A 93 -8.18 -13.57 -11.65
CA TYR A 93 -7.21 -13.40 -10.56
C TYR A 93 -5.92 -12.72 -11.04
N ASN A 94 -5.33 -13.21 -12.14
CA ASN A 94 -4.10 -12.62 -12.68
C ASN A 94 -4.32 -11.19 -13.19
N LEU A 95 -5.50 -10.90 -13.75
CA LEU A 95 -5.84 -9.55 -14.18
C LEU A 95 -6.01 -8.63 -12.96
N ALA A 96 -6.75 -9.07 -11.94
CA ALA A 96 -6.92 -8.32 -10.70
C ALA A 96 -5.58 -8.07 -10.00
N LEU A 97 -4.70 -9.06 -9.95
CA LEU A 97 -3.34 -8.92 -9.41
C LEU A 97 -2.54 -7.88 -10.21
N SER A 98 -2.58 -7.94 -11.54
CA SER A 98 -1.83 -6.99 -12.37
C SER A 98 -2.39 -5.56 -12.23
N LEU A 99 -3.71 -5.42 -12.14
CA LEU A 99 -4.38 -4.15 -11.86
C LEU A 99 -4.02 -3.61 -10.47
N SER A 100 -3.91 -4.48 -9.45
CA SER A 100 -3.51 -4.04 -8.11
C SER A 100 -2.07 -3.54 -8.09
N MET A 101 -1.16 -4.19 -8.82
CA MET A 101 0.24 -3.78 -8.93
C MET A 101 0.45 -2.48 -9.72
N THR A 102 -0.54 -2.04 -10.49
CA THR A 102 -0.54 -0.76 -11.22
C THR A 102 -1.33 0.33 -10.50
N GLY A 103 -1.90 0.05 -9.32
CA GLY A 103 -2.65 1.00 -8.52
C GLY A 103 -4.13 1.13 -8.89
N GLU A 104 -4.63 0.35 -9.85
CA GLU A 104 -6.05 0.33 -10.25
C GLU A 104 -6.91 -0.53 -9.29
N MET A 105 -6.79 -0.27 -7.98
CA MET A 105 -7.30 -1.13 -6.90
C MET A 105 -8.82 -1.36 -6.96
N GLN A 106 -9.58 -0.33 -7.31
CA GLN A 106 -11.04 -0.45 -7.44
C GLN A 106 -11.44 -1.32 -8.63
N LYS A 107 -10.70 -1.24 -9.74
CA LYS A 107 -10.93 -2.08 -10.92
C LYS A 107 -10.50 -3.51 -10.63
N ALA A 108 -9.35 -3.70 -10.00
CA ALA A 108 -8.89 -5.01 -9.51
C ALA A 108 -9.96 -5.70 -8.66
N LEU A 109 -10.55 -4.98 -7.70
CA LEU A 109 -11.61 -5.51 -6.85
C LEU A 109 -12.86 -5.90 -7.66
N SER A 110 -13.25 -5.09 -8.64
CA SER A 110 -14.38 -5.42 -9.52
C SER A 110 -14.10 -6.62 -10.43
N THR A 111 -12.85 -6.80 -10.88
CA THR A 111 -12.42 -7.90 -11.74
C THR A 111 -12.46 -9.25 -11.04
N LEU A 112 -12.18 -9.29 -9.73
CA LEU A 112 -12.38 -10.51 -8.94
C LEU A 112 -13.84 -10.96 -8.94
N GLY A 113 -14.81 -10.03 -9.00
CA GLY A 113 -16.24 -10.36 -9.03
C GLY A 113 -16.66 -11.33 -7.93
N ASN A 114 -17.55 -12.28 -8.23
CA ASN A 114 -18.00 -13.33 -7.30
C ASN A 114 -17.12 -14.59 -7.31
N LEU A 115 -15.82 -14.51 -7.65
CA LEU A 115 -14.90 -15.66 -7.52
C LEU A 115 -14.90 -16.28 -6.11
N THR A 116 -15.43 -15.53 -5.15
CA THR A 116 -15.41 -15.77 -3.72
C THR A 116 -16.75 -16.33 -3.20
N GLY A 117 -17.61 -16.84 -4.09
CA GLY A 117 -18.95 -17.35 -3.78
C GLY A 117 -19.02 -18.74 -3.10
N THR A 118 -19.63 -18.75 -1.91
CA THR A 118 -20.18 -19.86 -1.08
C THR A 118 -19.26 -20.96 -0.54
N SER A 119 -18.02 -21.10 -1.01
CA SER A 119 -17.01 -21.83 -0.25
C SER A 119 -15.68 -21.09 -0.24
N VAL A 120 -15.35 -20.53 0.93
CA VAL A 120 -14.08 -19.86 1.26
C VAL A 120 -12.85 -20.69 0.84
N GLN A 121 -13.01 -22.00 0.70
CA GLN A 121 -11.99 -22.96 0.31
C GLN A 121 -11.60 -22.97 -1.18
N ARG A 122 -12.45 -22.55 -2.13
CA ARG A 122 -12.21 -22.89 -3.55
C ARG A 122 -11.06 -22.10 -4.19
N PHE A 123 -10.72 -20.91 -3.69
CA PHE A 123 -9.60 -20.13 -4.22
C PHE A 123 -9.00 -19.14 -3.20
N PHE A 124 -8.27 -19.68 -2.22
CA PHE A 124 -7.69 -18.90 -1.12
C PHE A 124 -6.89 -17.67 -1.56
N ALA A 125 -6.03 -17.81 -2.59
CA ALA A 125 -5.22 -16.70 -3.08
C ALA A 125 -6.07 -15.51 -3.60
N ALA A 126 -7.19 -15.78 -4.27
CA ALA A 126 -8.11 -14.74 -4.71
C ALA A 126 -8.84 -14.08 -3.53
N ASN A 127 -9.26 -14.86 -2.53
CA ASN A 127 -9.87 -14.32 -1.31
C ASN A 127 -8.88 -13.43 -0.55
N LEU A 128 -7.62 -13.86 -0.40
CA LEU A 128 -6.59 -13.07 0.26
C LEU A 128 -6.29 -11.78 -0.50
N LEU A 129 -6.24 -11.82 -1.84
CA LEU A 129 -6.14 -10.61 -2.66
C LEU A 129 -7.36 -9.71 -2.48
N GLU A 130 -8.56 -10.25 -2.38
CA GLU A 130 -9.79 -9.48 -2.12
C GLU A 130 -9.71 -8.75 -0.77
N VAL A 131 -9.22 -9.42 0.29
CA VAL A 131 -9.00 -8.77 1.59
C VAL A 131 -8.05 -7.57 1.44
N ARG A 132 -6.91 -7.76 0.78
CA ARG A 132 -5.93 -6.68 0.54
C ARG A 132 -6.54 -5.51 -0.25
N LEU A 133 -7.32 -5.82 -1.28
CA LEU A 133 -7.96 -4.81 -2.12
C LEU A 133 -9.03 -4.04 -1.34
N LYS A 134 -9.90 -4.74 -0.59
CA LYS A 134 -10.91 -4.13 0.30
C LYS A 134 -10.25 -3.24 1.35
N HIS A 135 -9.15 -3.71 1.95
CA HIS A 135 -8.33 -2.92 2.87
C HIS A 135 -7.80 -1.65 2.20
N HIS A 136 -7.25 -1.75 0.99
CA HIS A 136 -6.68 -0.62 0.26
C HIS A 136 -7.73 0.43 -0.15
N VAL A 137 -8.91 -0.01 -0.57
CA VAL A 137 -10.00 0.92 -0.96
C VAL A 137 -10.82 1.43 0.24
N GLY A 138 -10.40 1.09 1.48
CA GLY A 138 -11.02 1.57 2.72
C GLY A 138 -12.29 0.84 3.16
N LYS A 139 -12.64 -0.26 2.51
CA LYS A 139 -13.74 -1.17 2.93
C LYS A 139 -13.31 -2.05 4.10
N LEU A 140 -12.92 -1.43 5.21
CA LEU A 140 -12.31 -2.10 6.37
C LEU A 140 -13.21 -3.16 6.98
N ASP A 141 -14.51 -2.87 7.16
CA ASP A 141 -15.46 -3.84 7.74
C ASP A 141 -15.59 -5.09 6.86
N GLU A 142 -15.74 -4.93 5.54
CA GLU A 142 -15.81 -6.05 4.60
C GLU A 142 -14.48 -6.83 4.52
N ALA A 143 -13.34 -6.14 4.63
CA ALA A 143 -12.02 -6.77 4.64
C ALA A 143 -11.82 -7.61 5.91
N SER A 144 -12.18 -7.06 7.07
CA SER A 144 -12.08 -7.73 8.37
C SER A 144 -12.98 -8.96 8.44
N THR A 145 -14.24 -8.87 7.99
CA THR A 145 -15.13 -10.05 7.94
C THR A 145 -14.53 -11.17 7.09
N LEU A 146 -14.12 -10.88 5.85
CA LEU A 146 -13.55 -11.89 4.97
C LEU A 146 -12.23 -12.47 5.51
N ALA A 147 -11.38 -11.64 6.13
CA ALA A 147 -10.13 -12.10 6.71
C ALA A 147 -10.35 -13.06 7.89
N LEU A 148 -11.35 -12.78 8.73
CA LEU A 148 -11.72 -13.66 9.84
C LEU A 148 -12.29 -14.99 9.34
N ASP A 149 -13.15 -14.97 8.31
CA ASP A 149 -13.66 -16.19 7.68
C ASP A 149 -12.53 -17.06 7.11
N LEU A 150 -11.54 -16.44 6.46
CA LEU A 150 -10.35 -17.15 5.97
C LEU A 150 -9.53 -17.75 7.12
N LEU A 151 -9.43 -17.04 8.24
CA LEU A 151 -8.66 -17.46 9.40
C LEU A 151 -9.24 -18.72 10.06
N GLU A 152 -10.56 -18.91 10.02
CA GLU A 152 -11.20 -20.14 10.50
C GLU A 152 -10.74 -21.38 9.72
N THR A 153 -10.48 -21.21 8.42
CA THR A 153 -10.07 -22.32 7.53
C THR A 153 -8.55 -22.52 7.49
N GLU A 154 -7.78 -21.44 7.55
CA GLU A 154 -6.32 -21.43 7.37
C GLU A 154 -5.62 -20.64 8.49
N PRO A 155 -5.77 -21.06 9.78
CA PRO A 155 -5.27 -20.30 10.93
C PRO A 155 -3.75 -20.13 10.94
N ASN A 156 -3.03 -21.05 10.28
CA ASN A 156 -1.56 -21.09 10.20
C ASN A 156 -1.03 -20.60 8.85
N ASN A 157 -1.77 -19.77 8.12
CA ASN A 157 -1.27 -19.14 6.91
C ASN A 157 -0.56 -17.81 7.24
N GLY A 158 0.76 -17.76 7.00
CA GLY A 158 1.58 -16.59 7.36
C GLY A 158 1.19 -15.30 6.63
N ASP A 159 0.81 -15.38 5.36
CA ASP A 159 0.38 -14.21 4.58
C ASP A 159 -0.96 -13.64 5.06
N LEU A 160 -1.92 -14.51 5.38
CA LEU A 160 -3.20 -14.10 5.96
C LEU A 160 -3.01 -13.45 7.33
N ASN A 161 -2.20 -14.05 8.21
CA ASN A 161 -1.87 -13.45 9.50
C ASN A 161 -1.20 -12.07 9.31
N GLY A 162 -0.38 -11.91 8.27
CA GLY A 162 0.24 -10.63 7.91
C GLY A 162 -0.80 -9.58 7.51
N VAL A 163 -1.73 -9.92 6.62
CA VAL A 163 -2.82 -9.02 6.19
C VAL A 163 -3.74 -8.66 7.37
N ILE A 164 -4.09 -9.62 8.23
CA ILE A 164 -4.90 -9.39 9.44
C ILE A 164 -4.16 -8.44 10.39
N SER A 165 -2.85 -8.60 10.56
CA SER A 165 -2.07 -7.72 11.43
C SER A 165 -2.14 -6.26 10.97
N LEU A 166 -2.07 -6.02 9.66
CA LEU A 166 -2.16 -4.70 9.07
C LEU A 166 -3.57 -4.11 9.17
N LEU A 167 -4.61 -4.94 9.02
CA LEU A 167 -6.00 -4.52 9.26
C LEU A 167 -6.19 -4.03 10.70
N PHE A 168 -5.71 -4.78 11.69
CA PHE A 168 -5.81 -4.37 13.09
C PHE A 168 -5.00 -3.11 13.41
N LEU A 169 -3.85 -2.90 12.75
CA LEU A 169 -3.08 -1.67 12.85
C LEU A 169 -3.92 -0.47 12.39
N ASP A 170 -4.58 -0.56 11.23
CA ASP A 170 -5.42 0.51 10.68
C ASP A 170 -6.69 0.73 11.55
N LEU A 171 -7.21 -0.33 12.17
CA LEU A 171 -8.28 -0.27 13.18
C LEU A 171 -7.81 0.25 14.55
N ASN A 172 -6.51 0.54 14.71
CA ASN A 172 -5.90 1.03 15.95
C ASN A 172 -6.00 0.04 17.13
N ASP A 173 -6.09 -1.26 16.85
CA ASP A 173 -5.96 -2.34 17.84
C ASP A 173 -4.55 -2.95 17.77
N LYS A 174 -3.65 -2.38 18.56
CA LYS A 174 -2.22 -2.70 18.51
C LYS A 174 -1.90 -4.06 19.08
N ASP A 175 -2.66 -4.51 20.07
CA ASP A 175 -2.45 -5.80 20.71
C ASP A 175 -2.74 -6.92 19.71
N GLN A 176 -3.86 -6.81 18.98
CA GLN A 176 -4.17 -7.74 17.90
C GLN A 176 -3.19 -7.60 16.72
N ALA A 177 -2.85 -6.37 16.32
CA ALA A 177 -1.87 -6.15 15.25
C ALA A 177 -0.53 -6.85 15.57
N LEU A 178 0.00 -6.66 16.78
CA LEU A 178 1.25 -7.28 17.22
C LEU A 178 1.13 -8.81 17.30
N PHE A 179 0.02 -9.33 17.80
CA PHE A 179 -0.22 -10.77 17.91
C PHE A 179 -0.18 -11.45 16.54
N PHE A 180 -0.93 -10.93 15.57
CA PHE A 180 -0.99 -11.49 14.22
C PHE A 180 0.31 -11.25 13.42
N ALA A 181 1.00 -10.12 13.63
CA ALA A 181 2.29 -9.87 13.00
C ALA A 181 3.35 -10.89 13.45
N LYS A 182 3.37 -11.24 14.75
CA LYS A 182 4.26 -12.30 15.29
C LYS A 182 3.96 -13.67 14.69
N LYS A 183 2.68 -14.05 14.61
CA LYS A 183 2.28 -15.30 13.93
C LYS A 183 2.72 -15.33 12.47
N SER A 184 2.50 -14.24 11.75
CA SER A 184 2.94 -14.10 10.36
C SER A 184 4.45 -14.29 10.24
N GLN A 185 5.23 -13.64 11.10
CA GLN A 185 6.70 -13.72 11.09
C GLN A 185 7.23 -15.13 11.41
N GLU A 186 6.57 -15.87 12.31
CA GLU A 186 6.96 -17.25 12.63
C GLU A 186 6.82 -18.20 11.43
N ILE A 187 5.81 -17.98 10.59
CA ILE A 187 5.48 -18.83 9.43
C ILE A 187 6.14 -18.33 8.14
N THR A 188 6.14 -17.01 7.93
CA THR A 188 6.61 -16.31 6.74
C THR A 188 7.45 -15.09 7.17
N PRO A 189 8.74 -15.28 7.51
CA PRO A 189 9.57 -14.23 8.11
C PRO A 189 9.74 -12.94 7.28
N ASN A 190 9.53 -13.04 5.97
CA ASN A 190 9.67 -11.94 5.02
C ASN A 190 8.32 -11.42 4.51
N ASN A 191 7.20 -11.70 5.20
CA ASN A 191 5.91 -11.12 4.84
C ASN A 191 5.94 -9.59 5.03
N THR A 192 5.65 -8.85 3.97
CA THR A 192 5.81 -7.39 3.92
C THR A 192 4.82 -6.63 4.81
N GLU A 193 3.62 -7.18 4.98
CA GLU A 193 2.58 -6.58 5.82
C GLU A 193 2.95 -6.66 7.30
N SER A 194 3.40 -7.82 7.78
CA SER A 194 3.86 -7.96 9.18
C SER A 194 5.11 -7.13 9.47
N LEU A 195 6.07 -7.07 8.55
CA LEU A 195 7.23 -6.18 8.65
C LEU A 195 6.81 -4.71 8.73
N SER A 196 5.84 -4.28 7.91
CA SER A 196 5.29 -2.93 7.98
C SER A 196 4.65 -2.66 9.35
N VAL A 197 3.88 -3.60 9.89
CA VAL A 197 3.27 -3.48 11.22
C VAL A 197 4.33 -3.33 12.30
N PHE A 198 5.40 -4.16 12.31
CA PHE A 198 6.51 -3.98 13.25
C PHE A 198 7.18 -2.61 13.09
N GLY A 199 7.33 -2.12 11.86
CA GLY A 199 7.86 -0.79 11.58
C GLY A 199 7.02 0.32 12.20
N TYR A 200 5.70 0.29 12.01
CA TYR A 200 4.77 1.28 12.55
C TYR A 200 4.62 1.21 14.08
N LEU A 201 4.58 0.02 14.67
CA LEU A 201 4.57 -0.13 16.12
C LEU A 201 5.87 0.39 16.74
N ALA A 202 7.03 0.11 16.11
CA ALA A 202 8.31 0.66 16.54
C ALA A 202 8.36 2.20 16.42
N LEU A 203 7.75 2.80 15.40
CA LEU A 203 7.61 4.26 15.30
C LEU A 203 6.82 4.84 16.47
N GLU A 204 5.78 4.16 16.90
CA GLU A 204 4.94 4.61 18.01
C GLU A 204 5.66 4.50 19.36
N ASP A 205 6.46 3.45 19.53
CA ASP A 205 7.31 3.23 20.71
C ASP A 205 8.61 4.05 20.68
N PHE A 206 8.78 4.93 19.69
CA PHE A 206 9.98 5.74 19.45
C PHE A 206 11.27 4.91 19.23
N GLU A 207 11.13 3.64 18.84
CA GLU A 207 12.23 2.74 18.51
C GLU A 207 12.70 2.94 17.05
N ILE A 208 13.20 4.14 16.76
CA ILE A 208 13.52 4.63 15.40
C ILE A 208 14.38 3.64 14.58
N ASN A 209 15.41 3.05 15.18
CA ASN A 209 16.32 2.14 14.48
C ASN A 209 15.61 0.85 14.05
N LYS A 210 14.75 0.30 14.93
CA LYS A 210 13.96 -0.90 14.60
C LYS A 210 12.89 -0.58 13.55
N ALA A 211 12.28 0.61 13.61
CA ALA A 211 11.35 1.04 12.58
C ALA A 211 12.03 1.06 11.20
N LYS A 212 13.19 1.71 11.09
CA LYS A 212 13.98 1.78 9.86
C LYS A 212 14.41 0.39 9.36
N GLU A 213 14.85 -0.49 10.24
CA GLU A 213 15.25 -1.85 9.87
C GLU A 213 14.08 -2.62 9.23
N ASN A 214 12.89 -2.56 9.82
CA ASN A 214 11.72 -3.26 9.30
C ASN A 214 11.26 -2.68 7.95
N PHE A 215 11.15 -1.35 7.83
CA PHE A 215 10.80 -0.73 6.55
C PHE A 215 11.86 -0.98 5.47
N GLN A 216 13.14 -1.01 5.82
CA GLN A 216 14.20 -1.36 4.86
C GLN A 216 14.05 -2.79 4.34
N LYS A 217 13.62 -3.75 5.18
CA LYS A 217 13.30 -5.11 4.74
C LYS A 217 12.12 -5.11 3.76
N VAL A 218 11.06 -4.34 4.05
CA VAL A 218 9.93 -4.16 3.12
C VAL A 218 10.41 -3.60 1.78
N LEU A 219 11.18 -2.52 1.79
CA LEU A 219 11.69 -1.87 0.58
C LEU A 219 12.70 -2.72 -0.21
N THR A 220 13.35 -3.69 0.44
CA THR A 220 14.20 -4.67 -0.25
C THR A 220 13.36 -5.64 -1.09
N ILE A 221 12.16 -5.99 -0.61
CA ILE A 221 11.23 -6.91 -1.27
C ILE A 221 10.34 -6.17 -2.27
N GLN A 222 9.85 -4.99 -1.87
CA GLN A 222 8.95 -4.13 -2.65
C GLN A 222 9.51 -2.70 -2.68
N PRO A 223 10.43 -2.38 -3.61
CA PRO A 223 11.07 -1.07 -3.67
C PRO A 223 10.11 0.11 -3.92
N LYS A 224 8.91 -0.19 -4.42
CA LYS A 224 7.85 0.79 -4.71
C LYS A 224 6.76 0.84 -3.64
N ASP A 225 6.98 0.24 -2.47
CA ASP A 225 6.02 0.29 -1.38
C ASP A 225 5.98 1.70 -0.76
N GLY A 226 4.93 2.46 -1.08
CA GLY A 226 4.77 3.82 -0.59
C GLY A 226 4.53 3.91 0.91
N ARG A 227 3.92 2.91 1.55
CA ARG A 227 3.71 2.89 3.00
C ARG A 227 5.04 2.71 3.74
N ALA A 228 5.94 1.89 3.23
CA ALA A 228 7.27 1.75 3.79
C ALA A 228 8.11 3.02 3.60
N TRP A 229 8.02 3.68 2.44
CA TRP A 229 8.65 4.99 2.24
C TRP A 229 8.10 6.07 3.19
N LEU A 230 6.79 6.09 3.42
CA LEU A 230 6.16 6.96 4.42
C LEU A 230 6.70 6.67 5.82
N GLY A 231 6.76 5.39 6.21
CA GLY A 231 7.34 4.95 7.48
C GLY A 231 8.80 5.40 7.65
N MET A 232 9.61 5.27 6.60
CA MET A 232 10.99 5.75 6.58
C MET A 232 11.09 7.28 6.72
N GLY A 233 10.19 8.02 6.07
CA GLY A 233 10.09 9.49 6.22
C GLY A 233 9.72 9.91 7.64
N LEU A 234 8.74 9.25 8.24
CA LEU A 234 8.35 9.48 9.65
C LEU A 234 9.48 9.10 10.62
N ALA A 235 10.20 8.01 10.35
CA ALA A 235 11.37 7.63 11.13
C ALA A 235 12.49 8.66 11.05
N ALA A 236 12.72 9.25 9.88
CA ALA A 236 13.71 10.30 9.68
C ALA A 236 13.31 11.61 10.38
N LEU A 237 12.02 11.95 10.39
CA LEU A 237 11.48 13.07 11.17
C LEU A 237 11.70 12.89 12.68
N LEU A 238 11.43 11.69 13.20
CA LEU A 238 11.74 11.35 14.61
C LEU A 238 13.24 11.45 14.92
N ASP A 239 14.08 11.10 13.96
CA ASP A 239 15.55 11.18 14.04
C ASP A 239 16.10 12.60 13.77
N LYS A 240 15.22 13.60 13.61
CA LYS A 240 15.55 15.00 13.30
C LYS A 240 16.34 15.17 11.99
N LYS A 241 16.28 14.19 11.10
CA LYS A 241 16.93 14.20 9.77
C LYS A 241 15.94 14.68 8.73
N VAL A 242 15.60 15.96 8.79
CA VAL A 242 14.50 16.56 8.03
C VAL A 242 14.72 16.48 6.51
N ASP A 243 15.95 16.67 6.02
CA ASP A 243 16.26 16.56 4.59
C ASP A 243 15.99 15.15 4.03
N ILE A 244 16.42 14.12 4.77
CA ILE A 244 16.20 12.71 4.40
C ILE A 244 14.70 12.38 4.50
N GLY A 245 14.03 12.89 5.54
CA GLY A 245 12.59 12.73 5.69
C GLY A 245 11.82 13.29 4.50
N GLU A 246 12.24 14.44 3.95
CA GLU A 246 11.59 15.04 2.79
C GLU A 246 11.72 14.19 1.54
N GLU A 247 12.94 13.71 1.24
CA GLU A 247 13.18 12.82 0.10
C GLU A 247 12.30 11.56 0.17
N HIS A 248 12.20 10.96 1.36
CA HIS A 248 11.39 9.76 1.58
C HIS A 248 9.89 10.05 1.49
N LEU A 249 9.41 11.19 2.01
CA LEU A 249 8.00 11.57 1.90
C LEU A 249 7.61 11.95 0.46
N ILE A 250 8.49 12.59 -0.31
CA ILE A 250 8.27 12.84 -1.75
C ILE A 250 8.18 11.51 -2.52
N THR A 251 9.05 10.55 -2.18
CA THR A 251 8.97 9.22 -2.77
C THR A 251 7.67 8.51 -2.40
N ALA A 252 7.22 8.64 -1.15
CA ALA A 252 5.96 8.10 -0.69
C ALA A 252 4.76 8.74 -1.42
N THR A 253 4.74 10.06 -1.67
CA THR A 253 3.66 10.70 -2.43
C THR A 253 3.65 10.30 -3.91
N HIS A 254 4.81 9.98 -4.49
CA HIS A 254 4.88 9.42 -5.84
C HIS A 254 4.21 8.04 -5.94
N PHE A 255 4.45 7.16 -4.97
CA PHE A 255 3.86 5.81 -4.95
C PHE A 255 2.45 5.76 -4.39
N MET A 256 2.01 6.77 -3.63
CA MET A 256 0.65 6.87 -3.09
C MET A 256 0.04 8.26 -3.37
N PRO A 257 -0.18 8.62 -4.64
CA PRO A 257 -0.63 9.97 -5.01
C PRO A 257 -2.03 10.32 -4.47
N ASN A 258 -2.84 9.32 -4.13
CA ASN A 258 -4.19 9.49 -3.57
C ASN A 258 -4.25 9.35 -2.04
N HIS A 259 -3.12 9.09 -1.37
CA HIS A 259 -3.10 8.91 0.08
C HIS A 259 -2.90 10.25 0.79
N LEU A 260 -3.99 10.77 1.36
CA LEU A 260 -4.04 12.13 1.92
C LEU A 260 -3.10 12.31 3.12
N GLY A 261 -2.97 11.28 3.96
CA GLY A 261 -2.07 11.29 5.12
C GLY A 261 -0.60 11.49 4.74
N THR A 262 -0.15 10.98 3.59
CA THR A 262 1.24 11.15 3.12
C THR A 262 1.50 12.59 2.69
N TRP A 263 0.58 13.20 1.95
CA TRP A 263 0.67 14.62 1.59
C TRP A 263 0.62 15.52 2.83
N ASN A 264 -0.21 15.18 3.81
CA ASN A 264 -0.28 15.89 5.08
C ASN A 264 1.05 15.80 5.87
N ALA A 265 1.66 14.62 5.94
CA ALA A 265 2.99 14.43 6.54
C ALA A 265 4.07 15.27 5.83
N LEU A 266 4.05 15.33 4.50
CA LEU A 266 4.96 16.18 3.73
C LEU A 266 4.73 17.67 4.00
N ALA A 267 3.47 18.10 4.09
CA ALA A 267 3.13 19.48 4.44
C ALA A 267 3.66 19.87 5.82
N TRP A 268 3.47 19.01 6.82
CA TRP A 268 4.00 19.22 8.17
C TRP A 268 5.53 19.26 8.22
N LEU A 269 6.20 18.40 7.45
CA LEU A 269 7.65 18.47 7.29
C LEU A 269 8.08 19.84 6.76
N ARG A 270 7.42 20.34 5.72
CA ARG A 270 7.74 21.64 5.11
C ARG A 270 7.41 22.82 6.03
N ILE A 271 6.34 22.74 6.82
CA ILE A 271 6.06 23.71 7.90
C ILE A 271 7.24 23.78 8.87
N MET A 272 7.78 22.64 9.30
CA MET A 272 8.94 22.60 10.22
C MET A 272 10.20 23.20 9.59
N ARG A 273 10.38 23.07 8.27
CA ARG A 273 11.47 23.71 7.52
C ARG A 273 11.24 25.19 7.23
N ASN A 274 10.11 25.75 7.65
CA ASN A 274 9.66 27.10 7.28
C ASN A 274 9.45 27.28 5.75
N ASP A 275 9.28 26.18 5.01
CA ASP A 275 8.85 26.21 3.60
C ASP A 275 7.31 26.23 3.54
N ILE A 276 6.75 27.40 3.86
CA ILE A 276 5.30 27.59 3.91
C ILE A 276 4.66 27.45 2.52
N SER A 277 5.35 27.86 1.46
CA SER A 277 4.87 27.73 0.09
C SER A 277 4.74 26.25 -0.30
N GLY A 278 5.81 25.46 -0.12
CA GLY A 278 5.78 24.04 -0.45
C GLY A 278 4.83 23.24 0.44
N ALA A 279 4.62 23.65 1.70
CA ALA A 279 3.61 23.04 2.55
C ALA A 279 2.18 23.26 2.00
N LYS A 280 1.89 24.47 1.52
CA LYS A 280 0.60 24.82 0.92
C LYS A 280 0.36 24.04 -0.38
N ASP A 281 1.40 23.86 -1.20
CA ASP A 281 1.31 23.07 -2.43
C ASP A 281 0.99 21.60 -2.14
N ALA A 282 1.61 21.01 -1.11
CA ALA A 282 1.32 19.64 -0.68
C ALA A 282 -0.14 19.49 -0.19
N LEU A 283 -0.64 20.43 0.62
CA LEU A 283 -2.04 20.41 1.08
C LEU A 283 -3.03 20.65 -0.06
N ASN A 284 -2.72 21.55 -0.99
CA ASN A 284 -3.56 21.79 -2.16
C ASN A 284 -3.68 20.52 -3.00
N THR A 285 -2.56 19.83 -3.25
CA THR A 285 -2.55 18.55 -3.97
C THR A 285 -3.45 17.52 -3.27
N ALA A 286 -3.38 17.42 -1.94
CA ALA A 286 -4.24 16.52 -1.18
C ALA A 286 -5.73 16.93 -1.26
N MET A 287 -6.03 18.22 -1.10
CA MET A 287 -7.39 18.77 -1.16
C MET A 287 -8.02 18.74 -2.57
N GLU A 288 -7.22 18.66 -3.63
CA GLU A 288 -7.69 18.38 -4.98
C GLU A 288 -8.19 16.94 -5.12
N LYS A 289 -7.58 15.99 -4.39
CA LYS A 289 -8.04 14.60 -4.37
C LYS A 289 -9.28 14.43 -3.51
N ASP A 290 -9.23 14.96 -2.28
CA ASP A 290 -10.36 14.91 -1.37
C ASP A 290 -10.29 16.03 -0.32
N ARG A 291 -11.44 16.70 -0.11
CA ARG A 291 -11.61 17.79 0.83
C ARG A 291 -12.21 17.35 2.16
N THR A 292 -12.53 16.08 2.36
CA THR A 292 -13.15 15.59 3.61
C THR A 292 -12.16 15.17 4.67
N PHE A 293 -10.85 15.16 4.37
CA PHE A 293 -9.84 14.84 5.37
C PHE A 293 -9.59 16.03 6.30
N ALA A 294 -10.01 15.89 7.56
CA ALA A 294 -10.00 16.95 8.56
C ALA A 294 -8.61 17.53 8.81
N GLU A 295 -7.58 16.67 8.87
CA GLU A 295 -6.20 17.10 9.14
C GLU A 295 -5.70 18.09 8.09
N ASN A 296 -6.08 17.95 6.81
CA ASN A 296 -5.66 18.92 5.79
C ASN A 296 -6.19 20.33 6.07
N HIS A 297 -7.43 20.45 6.54
CA HIS A 297 -7.99 21.75 6.94
C HIS A 297 -7.35 22.29 8.22
N GLY A 298 -7.04 21.40 9.17
CA GLY A 298 -6.28 21.77 10.37
C GLY A 298 -4.88 22.29 10.03
N SER A 299 -4.13 21.57 9.19
CA SER A 299 -2.80 21.97 8.73
C SER A 299 -2.84 23.27 7.93
N LEU A 300 -3.87 23.47 7.09
CA LEU A 300 -4.07 24.73 6.37
C LEU A 300 -4.31 25.89 7.35
N ALA A 301 -5.04 25.66 8.44
CA ALA A 301 -5.22 26.68 9.46
C ALA A 301 -3.90 27.08 10.13
N VAL A 302 -3.01 26.12 10.37
CA VAL A 302 -1.65 26.40 10.88
C VAL A 302 -0.89 27.32 9.92
N ILE A 303 -0.87 26.98 8.63
CA ILE A 303 -0.24 27.80 7.59
C ILE A 303 -0.84 29.21 7.56
N GLN A 304 -2.16 29.33 7.61
CA GLN A 304 -2.85 30.62 7.61
C GLN A 304 -2.46 31.48 8.83
N ILE A 305 -2.31 30.89 10.01
CA ILE A 305 -1.84 31.62 11.20
C ILE A 305 -0.40 32.12 10.99
N LEU A 306 0.49 31.28 10.45
CA LEU A 306 1.87 31.67 10.12
C LEU A 306 1.93 32.80 9.08
N GLU A 307 0.97 32.85 8.14
CA GLU A 307 0.80 33.94 7.18
C GLU A 307 0.05 35.17 7.75
N ASN A 308 -0.28 35.20 9.05
CA ASN A 308 -1.09 36.22 9.73
C ASN A 308 -2.54 36.36 9.21
N GLN A 309 -3.09 35.31 8.59
CA GLN A 309 -4.46 35.22 8.07
C GLN A 309 -5.41 34.58 9.10
N ASN A 310 -5.54 35.21 10.27
CA ASN A 310 -6.24 34.62 11.41
C ASN A 310 -7.74 34.37 11.15
N LYS A 311 -8.40 35.21 10.35
CA LYS A 311 -9.83 35.05 10.04
C LYS A 311 -10.08 33.82 9.15
N GLU A 312 -9.18 33.58 8.21
CA GLU A 312 -9.18 32.42 7.35
C GLU A 312 -8.89 31.16 8.17
N ALA A 313 -7.90 31.22 9.06
CA ALA A 313 -7.56 30.12 9.98
C ALA A 313 -8.76 29.68 10.84
N GLU A 314 -9.53 30.62 11.41
CA GLU A 314 -10.74 30.29 12.15
C GLU A 314 -11.78 29.51 11.33
N ARG A 315 -11.90 29.82 10.03
CA ARG A 315 -12.81 29.09 9.14
C ARG A 315 -12.28 27.68 8.88
N SER A 316 -11.00 27.54 8.60
CA SER A 316 -10.35 26.24 8.36
C SER A 316 -10.43 25.33 9.59
N ILE A 317 -10.21 25.88 10.80
CA ILE A 317 -10.40 25.17 12.07
C ILE A 317 -11.84 24.66 12.22
N LYS A 318 -12.84 25.51 11.94
CA LYS A 318 -14.26 25.12 12.02
C LYS A 318 -14.60 24.00 11.04
N VAL A 319 -14.02 24.02 9.84
CA VAL A 319 -14.22 22.96 8.86
C VAL A 319 -13.57 21.65 9.35
N ALA A 320 -12.32 21.71 9.82
CA ALA A 320 -11.60 20.54 10.33
C ALA A 320 -12.36 19.87 11.49
N LEU A 321 -12.76 20.62 12.50
CA LEU A 321 -13.47 20.09 13.68
C LEU A 321 -14.90 19.61 13.37
N ARG A 322 -15.51 20.10 12.28
CA ARG A 322 -16.78 19.57 11.79
C ARG A 322 -16.60 18.22 11.09
N LEU A 323 -15.48 18.02 10.39
CA LEU A 323 -15.16 16.77 9.72
C LEU A 323 -14.70 15.70 10.72
N ASP A 324 -13.79 16.06 11.61
CA ASP A 324 -13.33 15.22 12.72
C ASP A 324 -13.13 16.10 13.97
N PRO A 325 -14.00 15.96 15.00
CA PRO A 325 -13.82 16.66 16.27
C PRO A 325 -12.51 16.35 16.99
N MET A 326 -11.82 15.26 16.63
CA MET A 326 -10.52 14.84 17.19
C MET A 326 -9.33 15.25 16.33
N SER A 327 -9.52 16.14 15.35
CA SER A 327 -8.42 16.59 14.48
C SER A 327 -7.29 17.23 15.29
N VAL A 328 -6.10 16.62 15.21
CA VAL A 328 -4.91 17.02 15.96
C VAL A 328 -4.40 18.35 15.42
N SER A 329 -4.33 18.48 14.10
CA SER A 329 -3.89 19.73 13.44
C SER A 329 -4.83 20.90 13.76
N ALA A 330 -6.14 20.67 13.88
CA ALA A 330 -7.10 21.72 14.21
C ALA A 330 -6.97 22.21 15.65
N HIS A 331 -6.80 21.30 16.62
CA HIS A 331 -6.55 21.67 18.01
C HIS A 331 -5.20 22.37 18.20
N PHE A 332 -4.19 21.97 17.43
CA PHE A 332 -2.92 22.69 17.39
C PHE A 332 -3.11 24.12 16.86
N ALA A 333 -3.80 24.29 15.74
CA ALA A 333 -4.11 25.60 15.18
C ALA A 333 -4.90 26.48 16.15
N GLN A 334 -5.87 25.94 16.89
CA GLN A 334 -6.57 26.68 17.95
C GLN A 334 -5.62 27.18 19.04
N THR A 335 -4.71 26.32 19.50
CA THR A 335 -3.72 26.66 20.52
C THR A 335 -2.81 27.79 20.03
N LEU A 336 -2.33 27.69 18.78
CA LEU A 336 -1.49 28.69 18.15
C LEU A 336 -2.22 30.04 17.96
N LEU A 337 -3.48 30.01 17.54
CA LEU A 337 -4.28 31.21 17.31
C LEU A 337 -4.55 31.99 18.61
N LEU A 338 -4.74 31.28 19.73
CA LEU A 338 -4.97 31.89 21.06
C LEU A 338 -3.69 32.40 21.73
N SER A 339 -2.53 31.97 21.25
CA SER A 339 -1.22 32.38 21.77
C SER A 339 -0.88 33.82 21.36
N SER A 340 -0.14 34.53 22.21
CA SER A 340 0.38 35.87 21.88
C SER A 340 1.34 35.82 20.68
N LYS A 341 1.57 36.94 19.98
CA LYS A 341 2.52 36.97 18.84
C LYS A 341 3.94 36.51 19.21
N ASN A 342 4.40 36.79 20.43
CA ASN A 342 5.69 36.31 20.92
C ASN A 342 5.68 34.79 21.15
N GLU A 343 4.58 34.25 21.68
CA GLU A 343 4.42 32.80 21.85
C GLU A 343 4.26 32.09 20.50
N GLN A 344 3.55 32.66 19.53
CA GLN A 344 3.45 32.12 18.18
C GLN A 344 4.82 32.03 17.50
N ARG A 345 5.64 33.08 17.65
CA ARG A 345 7.02 33.08 17.16
C ARG A 345 7.85 32.00 17.85
N LEU A 346 7.73 31.88 19.17
CA LEU A 346 8.43 30.85 19.94
C LEU A 346 7.98 29.42 19.56
N ILE A 347 6.69 29.23 19.32
CA ILE A 347 6.11 27.96 18.85
C ILE A 347 6.63 27.62 17.45
N SER A 348 6.74 28.61 16.58
CA SER A 348 7.29 28.45 15.23
C SER A 348 8.78 28.08 15.29
N GLU A 349 9.55 28.75 16.15
CA GLU A 349 10.99 28.48 16.36
C GLU A 349 11.23 27.13 17.08
N ARG A 350 10.22 26.56 17.76
CA ARG A 350 10.29 25.29 18.49
C ARG A 350 9.32 24.23 17.97
N MET A 351 8.86 24.36 16.72
CA MET A 351 7.85 23.47 16.13
C MET A 351 8.29 21.99 16.20
N GLU A 352 9.58 21.75 15.99
CA GLU A 352 10.21 20.43 16.09
C GLU A 352 10.07 19.81 17.50
N ASP A 353 10.23 20.60 18.56
CA ASP A 353 10.09 20.13 19.95
C ASP A 353 8.62 19.93 20.35
N LEU A 354 7.71 20.69 19.73
CA LEU A 354 6.27 20.63 20.00
C LEU A 354 5.59 19.45 19.31
N MET A 355 6.14 18.97 18.18
CA MET A 355 5.65 17.77 17.50
C MET A 355 5.64 16.52 18.38
N ASN A 356 6.53 16.46 19.37
CA ASN A 356 6.66 15.35 20.31
C ASN A 356 5.89 15.55 21.62
N ARG A 357 5.35 16.75 21.86
CA ARG A 357 4.57 17.03 23.08
C ARG A 357 3.07 16.83 22.82
N PRO A 358 2.33 16.24 23.76
CA PRO A 358 0.88 16.18 23.65
C PRO A 358 0.27 17.58 23.52
N ILE A 359 -0.64 17.75 22.59
CA ILE A 359 -1.42 18.97 22.40
C ILE A 359 -2.81 18.70 22.97
N GLY A 360 -3.26 19.52 23.92
CA GLY A 360 -4.56 19.32 24.60
C GLY A 360 -4.65 17.98 25.34
N GLY A 361 -5.77 17.26 25.14
CA GLY A 361 -6.20 16.10 25.92
C GLY A 361 -5.52 14.74 25.66
N GLY A 362 -4.41 14.64 24.92
CA GLY A 362 -3.59 13.41 25.03
C GLY A 362 -2.73 12.91 23.86
N GLN A 363 -2.64 13.57 22.70
CA GLN A 363 -1.78 13.11 21.59
C GLN A 363 -0.88 14.21 21.03
N SER A 364 0.35 13.85 20.63
CA SER A 364 1.30 14.78 19.99
C SER A 364 1.02 14.88 18.50
N MET A 365 1.48 15.96 17.85
CA MET A 365 1.30 16.14 16.40
C MET A 365 1.92 14.99 15.62
N LEU A 366 3.09 14.50 16.04
CA LEU A 366 3.75 13.38 15.38
C LEU A 366 2.99 12.06 15.55
N LYS A 367 2.40 11.81 16.73
CA LYS A 367 1.52 10.65 16.91
C LYS A 367 0.24 10.76 16.09
N GLY A 368 -0.31 11.98 15.95
CA GLY A 368 -1.40 12.25 15.02
C GLY A 368 -1.00 11.92 13.59
N LEU A 369 0.11 12.47 13.12
CA LEU A 369 0.67 12.20 11.80
C LEU A 369 0.87 10.71 11.56
N GLN A 370 1.48 9.97 12.51
CA GLN A 370 1.66 8.53 12.42
C GLN A 370 0.32 7.79 12.30
N LYS A 371 -0.65 8.14 13.15
CA LYS A 371 -1.98 7.53 13.18
C LYS A 371 -2.73 7.72 11.86
N TYR A 372 -2.66 8.90 11.26
CA TYR A 372 -3.32 9.18 9.99
C TYR A 372 -2.50 8.70 8.79
N ALA A 373 -1.18 8.60 8.93
CA ALA A 373 -0.27 8.09 7.91
C ALA A 373 -0.35 6.57 7.77
N SER A 374 -0.60 5.83 8.86
CA SER A 374 -0.72 4.37 8.80
C SER A 374 -2.04 3.90 8.19
N ARG A 375 -3.09 4.73 8.20
CA ARG A 375 -4.46 4.36 7.81
C ARG A 375 -4.71 4.54 6.32
N ASN A 376 -5.36 3.57 5.67
CA ASN A 376 -6.03 3.79 4.39
C ASN A 376 -7.29 4.67 4.61
N GLU A 377 -7.13 5.98 4.72
CA GLU A 377 -8.28 6.88 4.76
C GLU A 377 -8.82 7.10 3.34
N ILE A 378 -9.59 6.13 2.85
CA ILE A 378 -10.49 6.29 1.71
C ILE A 378 -11.90 5.91 2.17
N LYS A 379 -12.70 6.94 2.45
CA LYS A 379 -14.15 6.94 2.75
C LYS A 379 -14.71 6.03 3.87
N LYS A 380 -15.57 6.65 4.69
CA LYS A 380 -16.85 6.07 5.11
C LYS A 380 -17.95 6.52 4.16
#